data_AF-A0A4S9WW36-F1
#
_entry.id   AF-A0A4S9WW36-F1
#
_cell.length_a   1.000
_cell.length_b   1.000
_cell.length_c   1.000
_cell.angle_alpha   90.00
_cell.angle_beta   90.00
_cell.angle_gamma   90.00
#
_symmetry.space_group_name_H-M   'P 1'
#
loop_
_entity.id
_entity.type
_entity.pdbx_description
1 polymer ?
#
loop_
_entity_poly.entity_id
_entity_poly.type
_entity_poly.pdbx_seq_one_letter_code
_entity_poly.pdbx_strand_id
1 'polypeptide(L)'
;MPSVGDKEVSPGTNAYSQQVAEPNDASPFTNETINEVDIIWHNMYAPSTFSTWRKTSSRSIAELLVDFAKLVDDGIVSVISLNVSKASFVAVLGCERDWDEVKDLIFGATRRWIETWS
;
A
#
# COMPACT_ATOMS: atom_id res chain seq x y z
N MET A 1 -38.98 -0.55 77.44
CA MET A 1 -37.90 0.34 77.91
C MET A 1 -37.13 0.86 76.68
N PRO A 2 -36.61 2.10 76.74
CA PRO A 2 -36.40 3.05 75.62
C PRO A 2 -35.19 2.63 74.73
N SER A 3 -34.91 3.21 73.56
CA SER A 3 -34.35 4.55 73.39
C SER A 3 -34.06 4.78 71.88
N VAL A 4 -34.56 5.86 71.26
CA VAL A 4 -33.81 7.08 70.84
C VAL A 4 -32.81 6.79 69.70
N GLY A 5 -32.80 7.49 68.56
CA GLY A 5 -33.48 8.72 68.16
C GLY A 5 -32.85 9.23 66.86
N ASP A 6 -33.57 10.06 66.14
CA ASP A 6 -33.04 10.82 65.00
C ASP A 6 -32.15 11.98 65.48
N LYS A 7 -31.03 12.22 64.78
CA LYS A 7 -30.48 13.56 64.44
C LYS A 7 -29.22 13.52 63.56
N GLU A 8 -29.33 14.28 62.45
CA GLU A 8 -28.36 15.13 61.72
C GLU A 8 -26.84 14.85 61.65
N VAL A 9 -26.28 15.07 60.44
CA VAL A 9 -25.14 16.00 60.08
C VAL A 9 -24.23 15.43 58.97
N SER A 10 -23.91 16.30 57.99
CA SER A 10 -23.06 16.19 56.79
C SER A 10 -21.64 15.58 56.97
N PRO A 11 -20.97 15.18 55.88
CA PRO A 11 -19.99 16.06 55.20
C PRO A 11 -20.11 15.97 53.65
N GLY A 12 -19.72 16.94 52.83
CA GLY A 12 -18.44 17.64 52.81
C GLY A 12 -17.55 17.04 51.71
N THR A 13 -17.40 17.79 50.61
CA THR A 13 -16.25 17.82 49.69
C THR A 13 -15.88 16.56 48.90
N ASN A 14 -16.12 16.59 47.58
CA ASN A 14 -15.20 16.03 46.59
C ASN A 14 -15.15 16.99 45.40
N ALA A 15 -14.10 17.81 45.35
CA ALA A 15 -13.75 18.60 44.19
C ALA A 15 -13.16 17.67 43.12
N TYR A 16 -13.83 17.56 41.98
CA TYR A 16 -13.19 17.14 40.73
C TYR A 16 -13.26 18.32 39.77
N SER A 17 -12.10 18.92 39.56
CA SER A 17 -11.88 20.04 38.65
C SER A 17 -12.45 19.73 37.27
N GLN A 18 -13.35 20.58 36.77
CA GLN A 18 -13.69 20.64 35.35
C GLN A 18 -12.44 21.03 34.57
N GLN A 19 -11.80 20.08 33.90
CA GLN A 19 -10.99 20.37 32.72
C GLN A 19 -11.92 20.34 31.51
N VAL A 20 -12.27 21.52 31.03
CA VAL A 20 -12.90 21.69 29.72
C VAL A 20 -11.82 21.37 28.69
N ALA A 21 -11.86 20.17 28.11
CA ALA A 21 -11.01 19.85 26.97
C ALA A 21 -11.58 20.58 25.74
N GLU A 22 -10.74 21.40 25.12
CA GLU A 22 -11.04 22.11 23.88
C GLU A 22 -11.47 21.12 22.77
N PRO A 23 -12.33 21.52 21.81
CA PRO A 23 -12.68 20.65 20.71
C PRO A 23 -11.43 20.50 19.84
N ASN A 24 -10.75 19.35 19.96
CA ASN A 24 -9.74 18.95 18.99
C ASN A 24 -10.44 18.88 17.63
N ASP A 25 -10.13 19.83 16.76
CA ASP A 25 -10.45 19.78 15.34
C ASP A 25 -9.98 18.43 14.81
N ALA A 26 -10.94 17.52 14.66
CA ALA A 26 -10.70 16.23 14.05
C ALA A 26 -10.36 16.49 12.58
N SER A 27 -9.05 16.64 12.32
CA SER A 27 -8.50 16.55 10.98
C SER A 27 -9.05 15.27 10.36
N PRO A 28 -9.76 15.34 9.21
CA PRO A 28 -10.25 14.14 8.57
C PRO A 28 -9.02 13.40 8.03
N PHE A 29 -8.52 12.42 8.79
CA PHE A 29 -7.73 11.36 8.19
C PHE A 29 -8.68 10.60 7.27
N THR A 30 -8.75 11.04 6.02
CA THR A 30 -9.23 10.21 4.94
C THR A 30 -8.32 8.97 4.96
N ASN A 31 -8.83 7.87 5.50
CA ASN A 31 -8.27 6.54 5.26
C ASN A 31 -8.45 6.25 3.76
N GLU A 32 -7.66 6.92 2.92
CA GLU A 32 -7.51 6.53 1.53
C GLU A 32 -7.01 5.10 1.56
N THR A 33 -7.89 4.18 1.22
CA THR A 33 -7.54 2.77 1.10
C THR A 33 -6.59 2.72 -0.09
N ILE A 34 -5.28 2.74 0.17
CA ILE A 34 -4.26 2.56 -0.87
C ILE A 34 -4.49 1.14 -1.41
N ASN A 35 -5.18 1.05 -2.54
CA ASN A 35 -5.36 -0.22 -3.24
C ASN A 35 -4.02 -0.56 -3.89
N GLU A 36 -3.21 -1.33 -3.18
CA GLU A 36 -1.95 -1.85 -3.73
C GLU A 36 -2.25 -2.99 -4.72
N VAL A 37 -1.55 -2.96 -5.84
CA VAL A 37 -1.52 -4.01 -6.85
C VAL A 37 -0.31 -4.90 -6.59
N ASP A 38 -0.53 -6.20 -6.44
CA ASP A 38 0.54 -7.19 -6.41
C ASP A 38 1.00 -7.53 -7.83
N ILE A 39 2.27 -7.25 -8.13
CA ILE A 39 2.89 -7.43 -9.44
C ILE A 39 3.78 -8.67 -9.38
N ILE A 40 3.56 -9.62 -10.28
CA ILE A 40 4.39 -10.83 -10.42
C ILE A 40 4.79 -10.99 -11.89
N TRP A 41 6.10 -10.96 -12.16
CA TRP A 41 6.66 -11.21 -13.48
C TRP A 41 7.44 -12.51 -13.43
N HIS A 42 7.08 -13.47 -14.28
CA HIS A 42 7.68 -14.80 -14.33
C HIS A 42 8.28 -15.05 -15.71
N ASN A 43 9.61 -15.06 -15.78
CA ASN A 43 10.34 -15.36 -17.00
C ASN A 43 10.48 -16.88 -17.19
N MET A 44 10.09 -17.36 -18.37
CA MET A 44 10.20 -18.76 -18.78
C MET A 44 11.46 -19.04 -19.62
N TYR A 45 12.29 -18.03 -19.90
CA TYR A 45 13.52 -18.22 -20.66
C TYR A 45 14.63 -18.78 -19.77
N ALA A 46 14.76 -20.11 -19.76
CA ALA A 46 15.65 -20.85 -18.87
C ALA A 46 17.13 -20.40 -18.87
N PRO A 47 17.74 -19.96 -19.99
CA PRO A 47 19.12 -19.49 -19.98
C PRO A 47 19.35 -18.16 -19.25
N SER A 48 18.31 -17.34 -19.02
CA SER A 48 18.43 -16.04 -18.36
C SER A 48 18.44 -16.18 -16.84
N THR A 49 19.24 -15.34 -16.18
CA THR A 49 19.24 -15.17 -14.71
C THR A 49 18.02 -14.42 -14.18
N PHE A 50 17.26 -13.72 -15.04
CA PHE A 50 15.97 -13.17 -14.66
C PHE A 50 14.96 -14.32 -14.60
N SER A 51 14.51 -14.68 -13.39
CA SER A 51 13.53 -15.74 -13.17
C SER A 51 12.17 -15.17 -12.77
N THR A 52 11.91 -15.02 -11.48
CA THR A 52 10.67 -14.42 -10.97
C THR A 52 10.98 -13.14 -10.23
N TRP A 53 10.19 -12.11 -10.50
CA TRP A 53 10.25 -10.85 -9.79
C TRP A 53 8.86 -10.48 -9.28
N ARG A 54 8.79 -10.01 -8.02
CA ARG A 54 7.53 -9.65 -7.37
C ARG A 54 7.66 -8.35 -6.59
N LYS A 55 6.63 -7.51 -6.66
CA LYS A 55 6.56 -6.25 -5.92
C LYS A 55 5.12 -5.75 -5.79
N THR A 56 4.81 -5.00 -4.73
CA THR A 56 3.57 -4.24 -4.64
C THR A 56 3.73 -2.83 -5.20
N SER A 57 2.69 -2.32 -5.85
CA SER A 57 2.65 -0.97 -6.40
C SER A 57 1.35 -0.28 -6.03
N SER A 58 1.41 1.03 -5.77
CA SER A 58 0.23 1.88 -5.57
C SER A 58 -0.33 2.43 -6.89
N ARG A 59 0.29 2.09 -8.02
CA ARG A 59 -0.17 2.51 -9.35
C ARG A 59 -1.41 1.75 -9.77
N SER A 60 -2.22 2.38 -10.61
CA SER A 60 -3.35 1.71 -11.24
C SER A 60 -2.88 0.64 -12.23
N ILE A 61 -3.73 -0.35 -12.46
CA ILE A 61 -3.52 -1.39 -13.47
C ILE A 61 -3.26 -0.80 -14.86
N ALA A 62 -4.00 0.25 -15.24
CA ALA A 62 -3.87 0.89 -16.55
C ALA A 62 -2.47 1.47 -16.76
N GLU A 63 -1.94 2.15 -15.74
CA GLU A 63 -0.57 2.69 -15.78
C GLU A 63 0.48 1.60 -15.89
N LEU A 64 0.33 0.51 -15.13
CA LEU A 64 1.23 -0.64 -15.19
C LEU A 64 1.19 -1.33 -16.56
N LEU A 65 0.00 -1.43 -17.18
CA LEU A 65 -0.15 -1.96 -18.53
C LEU A 65 0.55 -1.10 -19.58
N VAL A 66 0.46 0.23 -19.48
CA VAL A 66 1.13 1.16 -20.41
C VAL A 66 2.65 0.98 -20.36
N ASP A 67 3.23 0.94 -19.17
CA ASP A 67 4.69 0.78 -19.06
C ASP A 67 5.15 -0.63 -19.41
N PHE A 68 4.35 -1.65 -19.09
CA PHE A 68 4.61 -3.00 -19.56
C PHE A 68 4.57 -3.10 -21.09
N ALA A 69 3.59 -2.45 -21.74
CA ALA A 69 3.49 -2.44 -23.20
C ALA A 69 4.71 -1.80 -23.87
N LYS A 70 5.32 -0.76 -23.27
CA LYS A 70 6.58 -0.18 -23.77
C LYS A 70 7.73 -1.19 -23.74
N LEU A 71 7.87 -1.97 -22.67
CA LEU A 71 8.90 -3.01 -22.60
C LEU A 71 8.70 -4.11 -23.65
N VAL A 72 7.46 -4.40 -24.02
CA VAL A 72 7.13 -5.33 -25.10
C VAL A 72 7.48 -4.72 -26.46
N ASP A 73 7.12 -3.46 -26.69
CA ASP A 73 7.39 -2.74 -27.95
C ASP A 73 8.90 -2.56 -28.19
N ASP A 74 9.64 -2.25 -27.14
CA ASP A 74 11.11 -2.14 -27.15
C ASP A 74 11.83 -3.50 -27.29
N GLY A 75 11.08 -4.62 -27.34
CA GLY A 75 11.62 -5.97 -27.47
C GLY A 75 12.41 -6.44 -26.24
N ILE A 76 12.18 -5.84 -25.08
CA ILE A 76 12.82 -6.23 -23.81
C ILE A 76 12.24 -7.56 -23.32
N VAL A 77 10.92 -7.70 -23.44
CA VAL A 77 10.19 -8.91 -23.03
C VAL A 77 9.20 -9.34 -24.10
N SER A 78 8.98 -10.64 -24.22
CA SER A 78 7.90 -11.24 -25.01
C SER A 78 6.80 -11.75 -24.09
N VAL A 79 5.53 -11.51 -24.43
CA VAL A 79 4.39 -11.92 -23.59
C VAL A 79 3.98 -13.35 -23.91
N ILE A 80 3.94 -14.20 -22.90
CA ILE A 80 3.40 -15.57 -22.99
C ILE A 80 1.96 -15.59 -22.46
N SER A 81 1.73 -15.00 -21.29
CA SER A 81 0.40 -14.81 -20.73
C SER A 81 0.34 -13.60 -19.81
N LEU A 82 -0.86 -13.03 -19.69
CA LEU A 82 -1.11 -11.88 -18.85
C LEU A 82 -2.44 -12.08 -18.10
N ASN A 83 -2.40 -12.04 -16.77
CA ASN A 83 -3.57 -12.12 -15.92
C ASN A 83 -3.64 -10.87 -15.05
N VAL A 84 -4.76 -10.16 -15.15
CA VAL A 84 -4.90 -8.83 -14.56
C VAL A 84 -6.26 -8.73 -13.86
N SER A 85 -6.23 -8.24 -12.63
CA SER A 85 -7.42 -7.93 -11.85
C SER A 85 -7.23 -6.60 -11.13
N LYS A 86 -8.25 -6.16 -10.38
CA LYS A 86 -8.18 -4.89 -9.63
C LYS A 86 -7.01 -4.83 -8.64
N ALA A 87 -6.54 -5.97 -8.13
CA ALA A 87 -5.51 -6.04 -7.08
C ALA A 87 -4.25 -6.81 -7.52
N SER A 88 -4.17 -7.29 -8.76
CA SER A 88 -3.05 -8.13 -9.20
C SER A 88 -2.72 -7.93 -10.67
N PHE A 89 -1.43 -7.92 -10.96
CA PHE A 89 -0.84 -7.89 -12.29
C PHE A 89 0.16 -9.05 -12.39
N VAL A 90 -0.17 -10.08 -13.16
CA VAL A 90 0.69 -11.25 -13.34
C VAL A 90 1.05 -11.40 -14.80
N ALA A 91 2.34 -11.32 -15.12
CA ALA A 91 2.87 -11.50 -16.47
C ALA A 91 3.77 -12.73 -16.50
N VAL A 92 3.45 -13.69 -17.37
CA VAL A 92 4.39 -14.74 -17.77
C VAL A 92 5.00 -14.32 -19.09
N LEU A 93 6.32 -14.30 -19.15
CA LEU A 93 7.07 -13.66 -20.24
C LEU A 93 8.31 -14.48 -20.63
N GLY A 94 8.86 -14.17 -21.80
CA GLY A 94 10.20 -14.58 -22.21
C GLY A 94 11.12 -13.37 -22.27
N CYS A 95 12.22 -13.41 -21.55
CA CYS A 95 13.28 -12.38 -21.55
C CYS A 95 14.63 -13.08 -21.70
N GLU A 96 15.31 -12.84 -22.82
CA GLU A 96 16.62 -13.43 -23.10
C GLU A 96 17.74 -12.79 -22.28
N ARG A 97 17.54 -11.52 -21.88
CA ARG A 97 18.52 -10.73 -21.12
C ARG A 97 18.58 -11.14 -19.67
N ASP A 98 19.75 -10.98 -19.07
CA ASP A 98 19.99 -11.28 -17.66
C ASP A 98 19.41 -10.22 -16.73
N TRP A 99 19.18 -10.61 -15.46
CA TRP A 99 18.58 -9.71 -14.46
C TRP A 99 19.33 -8.39 -14.32
N ASP A 100 20.67 -8.42 -14.36
CA ASP A 100 21.48 -7.21 -14.22
C ASP A 100 21.31 -6.22 -15.38
N GLU A 101 20.91 -6.70 -16.56
CA GLU A 101 20.64 -5.85 -17.73
C GLU A 101 19.23 -5.24 -17.70
N VAL A 102 18.26 -5.92 -17.09
CA VAL A 102 16.83 -5.52 -17.17
C VAL A 102 16.26 -4.95 -15.87
N LYS A 103 16.90 -5.14 -14.72
CA LYS A 103 16.36 -4.74 -13.41
C LYS A 103 15.94 -3.29 -13.34
N ASP A 104 16.70 -2.36 -13.91
CA ASP A 104 16.40 -0.92 -13.85
C ASP A 104 15.20 -0.55 -14.71
N LEU A 105 15.03 -1.21 -15.86
CA LEU A 105 13.86 -1.06 -16.72
C LEU A 105 12.60 -1.60 -16.02
N ILE A 106 12.70 -2.79 -15.42
CA ILE A 106 11.61 -3.42 -14.65
C ILE A 106 11.24 -2.56 -13.45
N PHE A 107 12.22 -2.01 -12.73
CA PHE A 107 11.98 -1.07 -11.65
C PHE A 107 11.34 0.21 -12.14
N GLY A 108 11.77 0.76 -13.28
CA GLY A 108 11.17 1.95 -13.89
C GLY A 108 9.68 1.72 -14.21
N ALA A 109 9.37 0.60 -14.85
CA ALA A 109 7.99 0.24 -15.24
C ALA A 109 7.05 0.00 -14.06
N THR A 110 7.59 -0.24 -12.86
CA THR A 110 6.82 -0.67 -11.68
C THR A 110 6.91 0.30 -10.50
N ARG A 111 7.83 1.28 -10.55
CA ARG A 111 7.98 2.33 -9.53
C ARG A 111 6.82 3.31 -9.57
N ARG A 112 6.49 3.83 -8.39
CA ARG A 112 5.71 5.06 -8.21
C ARG A 112 6.55 6.23 -8.71
N TRP A 113 5.97 7.08 -9.57
CA TRP A 113 6.50 8.42 -9.79
C TRP A 113 6.31 9.19 -8.49
N ILE A 114 7.33 9.21 -7.64
CA ILE A 114 7.45 10.28 -6.65
C ILE A 114 8.10 11.40 -7.43
N GLU A 115 7.35 12.47 -7.70
CA GLU A 115 7.94 13.72 -8.17
C GLU A 115 8.98 14.15 -7.14
N THR A 116 10.26 13.88 -7.40
CA THR A 116 11.35 14.53 -6.68
C THR A 116 11.43 15.95 -7.21
N TRP A 117 10.66 16.85 -6.59
CA TRP A 117 10.94 18.26 -6.66
C TRP A 117 12.18 18.52 -5.80
N SER A 118 13.27 18.96 -6.43
CA SER A 118 14.45 19.55 -5.78
C SER A 118 14.70 20.91 -6.40
#